data_AF-A0A7C3S8I9-F1
#
_entry.id   AF-A0A7C3S8I9-F1
#
_cell.length_a   1.000
_cell.length_b   1.000
_cell.length_c   1.000
_cell.angle_alpha   90.00
_cell.angle_beta   90.00
_cell.angle_gamma   90.00
#
_symmetry.space_group_name_H-M   'P 1'
#
loop_
_entity.id
_entity.type
_entity.pdbx_description
1 polymer ?
#
loop_
_entity_poly.entity_id
_entity_poly.type
_entity_poly.pdbx_seq_one_letter_code
_entity_poly.pdbx_strand_id
1 'polypeptide(L)' 'MKRWRTLCAVLLLMGIASALSVASGAEGKRSIIGREIMNFTLPSTEDRVINYAEEYYGKSNLIITFFPAAYTPI' A
#
# COMPACT_ATOMS: atom_id res chain seq x y z
N MET A 1 -45.92 19.01 2.73
CA MET A 1 -44.78 19.14 3.67
C MET A 1 -43.96 17.86 3.86
N LYS A 2 -44.57 16.67 4.02
CA LYS A 2 -43.85 15.40 4.28
C LYS A 2 -42.91 14.96 3.13
N ARG A 3 -43.34 15.13 1.88
CA ARG A 3 -42.56 14.82 0.65
C ARG A 3 -41.32 15.72 0.45
N TRP A 4 -41.38 16.96 0.92
CA TRP A 4 -40.24 17.89 0.84
C TRP A 4 -39.16 17.52 1.87
N ARG A 5 -39.59 17.14 3.08
CA ARG A 5 -38.68 16.67 4.13
C ARG A 5 -37.93 15.40 3.73
N THR A 6 -38.59 14.47 3.03
CA THR A 6 -37.93 13.27 2.52
C THR A 6 -36.93 13.58 1.41
N LEU A 7 -37.26 14.51 0.50
CA LEU A 7 -36.33 14.95 -0.55
C LEU A 7 -35.07 15.61 0.03
N CYS A 8 -35.22 16.51 1.00
CA CYS A 8 -34.08 17.13 1.67
C CYS A 8 -33.22 16.11 2.42
N ALA A 9 -33.84 15.13 3.09
CA ALA A 9 -33.10 14.08 3.80
C ALA A 9 -32.28 13.21 2.83
N VAL A 10 -32.84 12.85 1.67
CA VAL A 10 -32.14 12.06 0.64
C VAL A 10 -30.98 12.85 0.04
N LEU A 11 -31.19 14.13 -0.30
CA LEU A 11 -30.12 15.00 -0.80
C LEU A 11 -28.98 15.17 0.21
N LEU A 12 -29.31 15.29 1.49
CA LEU A 12 -28.31 15.43 2.56
C LEU A 12 -27.50 14.14 2.75
N LEU A 13 -28.17 12.98 2.73
CA LEU A 13 -27.52 11.65 2.76
C LEU A 13 -26.58 11.45 1.56
N MET A 14 -27.00 11.86 0.37
CA MET A 14 -26.21 11.73 -0.85
C MET A 14 -24.98 12.66 -0.85
N GLY A 15 -25.10 13.85 -0.26
CA GLY A 15 -23.97 14.76 -0.03
C GLY A 15 -22.95 14.19 0.95
N ILE A 16 -23.40 13.59 2.06
CA ILE A 16 -22.52 12.95 3.06
C ILE A 16 -21.79 11.75 2.45
N ALA A 17 -22.49 10.90 1.68
CA ALA A 17 -21.88 9.76 0.99
C ALA A 17 -20.78 10.18 0.01
N SER A 18 -21.02 11.27 -0.74
CA SER A 18 -20.04 11.83 -1.68
C SER A 18 -18.80 12.37 -0.95
N ALA A 19 -18.99 13.07 0.18
CA ALA A 19 -17.88 13.61 0.98
C ALA A 19 -17.00 12.52 1.61
N LEU A 20 -17.60 11.41 2.07
CA LEU A 20 -16.88 10.27 2.63
C LEU A 20 -16.01 9.55 1.58
N SER A 21 -16.47 9.48 0.33
CA SER A 21 -15.71 8.85 -0.76
C SER A 21 -14.44 9.64 -1.16
N VAL A 22 -14.44 10.96 -0.99
CA VAL A 22 -13.27 11.81 -1.29
C VAL A 22 -12.23 11.71 -0.17
N ALA A 23 -12.68 11.54 1.09
CA ALA A 23 -11.80 11.40 2.24
C ALA A 23 -10.98 10.09 2.22
N SER A 24 -11.52 9.00 1.67
CA SER A 24 -10.78 7.72 1.54
C SER A 24 -9.75 7.71 0.40
N GLY A 25 -9.87 8.60 -0.58
CA GLY A 25 -8.92 8.72 -1.69
C GLY A 25 -7.75 9.66 -1.41
N ALA A 26 -7.79 10.38 -0.29
CA ALA A 26 -6.84 11.41 0.10
C ALA A 26 -5.88 10.94 1.21
N GLU A 27 -5.49 9.66 1.21
CA GLU A 27 -4.18 9.30 1.76
C GLU A 27 -3.12 9.94 0.86
N GLY A 28 -2.88 11.24 1.07
CA GLY A 28 -1.82 11.98 0.39
C GLY A 28 -0.56 11.15 0.50
N LYS A 29 0.00 10.78 -0.67
CA LYS A 29 1.18 9.93 -0.85
C LYS A 29 2.22 10.23 0.22
N ARG A 30 2.14 9.54 1.37
CA ARG A 30 3.18 9.62 2.38
C ARG A 30 4.43 9.10 1.68
N SER A 31 5.50 9.87 1.71
CA SER A 31 6.75 9.47 1.07
C SER A 31 7.16 8.10 1.61
N ILE A 32 7.24 7.12 0.71
CA ILE A 32 7.76 5.78 1.02
C ILE A 32 9.29 5.79 1.18
N ILE A 33 9.95 6.87 0.73
CA ILE A 33 11.40 7.05 0.82
C ILE A 33 11.77 7.38 2.27
N GLY A 34 12.78 6.68 2.80
CA GLY A 34 13.23 6.82 4.18
C GLY A 34 12.38 6.06 5.20
N ARG A 35 11.31 5.39 4.75
CA ARG A 35 10.57 4.45 5.60
C ARG A 35 11.41 3.19 5.80
N GLU A 36 11.52 2.78 7.06
CA GLU A 36 12.14 1.51 7.42
C GLU A 36 11.36 0.33 6.83
N ILE A 37 12.08 -0.62 6.23
CA ILE A 37 11.48 -1.84 5.70
C ILE A 37 11.26 -2.85 6.82
N MET A 38 10.22 -3.66 6.69
CA MET A 38 10.00 -4.74 7.66
C MET A 38 11.06 -5.82 7.53
N ASN A 39 11.30 -6.55 8.62
CA ASN A 39 12.12 -7.76 8.57
C ASN A 39 11.46 -8.81 7.69
N PHE A 40 12.26 -9.49 6.86
CA PHE A 40 11.80 -10.53 5.96
C PHE A 40 12.83 -11.66 5.84
N THR A 41 12.33 -12.83 5.45
CA THR A 41 13.14 -13.96 5.02
C THR A 41 12.81 -14.32 3.57
N LEU A 42 13.81 -14.72 2.79
CA LEU A 42 13.63 -15.10 1.39
C LEU A 42 14.23 -16.49 1.12
N PRO A 43 13.53 -17.36 0.38
CA PRO A 43 14.17 -18.53 -0.21
C PRO A 43 15.18 -18.07 -1.25
N SER A 44 16.32 -18.75 -1.32
CA SER A 44 17.35 -18.47 -2.31
C SER A 44 17.56 -19.68 -3.23
N THR A 45 18.26 -19.46 -4.34
CA THR A 45 18.70 -20.56 -5.22
C THR A 45 19.85 -21.38 -4.62
N GLU A 46 20.54 -20.81 -3.64
CA GLU A 46 21.42 -21.57 -2.75
C GLU A 46 20.52 -22.29 -1.74
N ASP A 47 20.87 -23.51 -1.33
CA ASP A 47 20.12 -24.35 -0.39
C ASP A 47 20.12 -23.78 1.06
N ARG A 48 19.62 -22.55 1.19
CA ARG A 48 19.54 -21.76 2.41
C ARG A 48 18.49 -20.66 2.29
N VAL A 49 18.06 -20.17 3.45
CA VAL A 49 17.17 -19.03 3.60
C VAL A 49 18.01 -17.78 3.88
N ILE A 50 17.64 -16.66 3.25
CA ILE A 50 18.21 -15.34 3.53
C ILE A 50 17.39 -14.67 4.62
N ASN A 51 18.04 -14.10 5.64
CA ASN A 51 17.43 -13.33 6.72
C ASN A 51 17.90 -11.86 6.69
N TYR A 52 17.00 -10.94 6.34
CA TYR A 52 17.34 -9.51 6.22
C TYR A 52 17.86 -8.90 7.53
N ALA A 53 17.20 -9.20 8.65
CA ALA A 53 17.50 -8.60 9.94
C ALA A 53 18.89 -9.01 10.44
N GLU A 54 19.23 -10.28 10.25
CA GLU A 54 20.50 -10.83 10.71
C GLU A 54 21.65 -10.52 9.76
N GLU A 55 21.42 -10.56 8.45
CA GLU A 55 22.52 -10.51 7.47
C GLU A 55 22.79 -9.09 6.93
N TYR A 56 21.77 -8.23 6.81
CA TYR A 56 21.88 -6.97 6.07
C TYR A 56 21.53 -5.71 6.88
N TYR A 57 20.56 -5.79 7.79
CA TYR A 57 20.09 -4.63 8.53
C TYR A 57 21.22 -3.94 9.31
N GLY A 58 21.48 -2.66 8.98
CA GLY A 58 22.56 -1.87 9.58
C GLY A 58 23.98 -2.31 9.22
N LYS A 59 24.14 -3.35 8.39
CA LYS A 59 25.44 -3.94 8.03
C LYS A 59 25.85 -3.64 6.59
N SER A 60 24.90 -3.53 5.67
CA SER A 60 25.17 -3.34 4.25
C SER A 60 24.04 -2.61 3.54
N ASN A 61 24.39 -1.92 2.44
CA ASN A 61 23.39 -1.41 1.51
C ASN A 61 22.85 -2.56 0.67
N LEU A 62 21.52 -2.68 0.59
CA LEU A 62 20.83 -3.76 -0.12
C LEU A 62 20.01 -3.19 -1.29
N ILE A 63 20.18 -3.77 -2.48
CA ILE A 63 19.37 -3.49 -3.67
C ILE A 63 18.58 -4.74 -3.99
N ILE A 64 17.26 -4.63 -4.07
CA ILE A 64 16.35 -5.73 -4.42
C ILE A 64 15.69 -5.38 -5.75
N THR A 65 15.75 -6.31 -6.71
CA THR A 65 15.11 -6.18 -8.01
C THR A 65 14.13 -7.33 -8.23
N PHE A 66 13.08 -7.06 -8.99
CA PHE A 66 12.06 -8.05 -9.34
C PHE A 66 11.91 -8.08 -10.86
N PHE A 67 11.64 -9.26 -11.40
CA PHE A 67 11.31 -9.47 -12.81
C PHE A 67 9.99 -10.27 -12.91
N PRO A 68 9.20 -10.11 -13.99
CA PRO A 68 7.86 -10.70 -14.05
C PRO A 68 7.84 -12.23 -14.02
N ALA A 69 8.76 -12.86 -14.77
CA ALA A 69 8.84 -14.31 -14.88
C ALA A 69 10.25 -14.75 -15.36
N ALA A 70 10.62 -15.98 -15.02
CA ALA A 70 11.84 -16.59 -15.54
C ALA A 70 11.67 -16.96 -17.02
N TYR A 71 12.78 -16.98 -17.77
CA TYR A 71 12.83 -17.38 -19.19
C TYR A 71 12.00 -16.52 -20.16
N THR A 72 11.68 -15.28 -19.79
CA THR A 72 11.03 -14.31 -20.69
C THR A 72 12.04 -13.26 -21.16
N PRO A 73 11.99 -12.83 -22.44
CA PRO A 73 12.80 -11.69 -22.90
C PRO A 73 12.43 -10.41 -22.14
N ILE A 74 13.37 -9.47 -22.12
CA ILE A 74 13.19 -8.12 -21.57
C ILE A 74 12.42 -7.26 -22.57
#